data_AF-Q31YJ3-F1
#
_entry.id   AF-Q31YJ3-F1
#
_cell.length_a   1.000
_cell.length_b   1.000
_cell.length_c   1.000
_cell.angle_alpha   90.00
_cell.angle_beta   90.00
_cell.angle_gamma   90.00
#
_symmetry.space_group_name_H-M   'P 1'
#
loop_
_entity.id
_entity.type
_entity.pdbx_description
1 polymer ?
#
loop_
_entity_poly.entity_id
_entity_poly.type
_entity_poly.pdbx_seq_one_letter_code
_entity_poly.pdbx_strand_id
1 'polypeptide(L)'
;MSVSAFNRRWAAVILEALTRHGVRHICIAPGSRSTPLTLAAAENSAFIHHTHFDERGLGHLALGLAKVSKQPVAVIVTSGTAVANLYPALIEAGLTGEKLILLTADRPPELIDCGANQAIRQPGMFASHPTHSISLPRPTQDIPARWLVSTIDHALGTLHAGGVHINCPFAEPLYGEMDDTGLSWQQRLGDWWQDDKPWLREAPSLESEKQRDWFFWRQKRGVVVAGRMSAEEGKKVALWAQTLGWPLIGDVLSQTGQPLPCADLWLGNAKATSELQQAQIVVQLGSSLTGKRLLQWQASCEPEEYWIVDDIEGRLDPAHHRGRRLIANIADWLELHPAEKRQPWCVEIPRLAEQAMQAVIARRDAFGEAQLAHRISDYLPEQGQLFVGNSLVVRLIDALSQLPAGYPVYSNRGASGIDGLLSTAAGVQRASGKPTLAIVGDLSALYDLNALALLRQVSAPLVLIVVNNNGGQIFSLLPTPQSERERFYLMPQNVHFEHAAAMFELKYHRPQNWQELETAFADAWRTPTTTVIEMVVNDTDGAQTLQQLLAQVSHL
;
A
#
# COMPACT_ATOMS: atom_id res chain seq x y z
N MET A 1 -2.82 44.59 -12.98
CA MET A 1 -3.21 43.66 -11.91
C MET A 1 -3.59 42.34 -12.57
N SER A 2 -2.59 41.49 -12.80
CA SER A 2 -2.73 40.26 -13.57
C SER A 2 -3.31 39.13 -12.70
N VAL A 3 -4.48 38.61 -13.11
CA VAL A 3 -5.10 37.44 -12.46
C VAL A 3 -4.22 36.20 -12.62
N SER A 4 -3.64 35.97 -13.79
CA SER A 4 -2.78 34.81 -14.05
C SER A 4 -1.50 34.85 -13.24
N ALA A 5 -0.85 36.01 -13.11
CA ALA A 5 0.34 36.16 -12.27
C ALA A 5 0.00 35.95 -10.78
N PHE A 6 -1.12 36.50 -10.30
CA PHE A 6 -1.52 36.31 -8.91
C PHE A 6 -1.90 34.84 -8.62
N ASN A 7 -2.61 34.16 -9.53
CA ASN A 7 -2.90 32.73 -9.42
C ASN A 7 -1.62 31.91 -9.22
N ARG A 8 -0.56 32.20 -9.99
CA ARG A 8 0.75 31.54 -9.87
C ARG A 8 1.44 31.85 -8.55
N ARG A 9 1.40 33.09 -8.07
CA ARG A 9 1.97 33.45 -6.75
C ARG A 9 1.22 32.81 -5.58
N TRP A 10 -0.11 32.72 -5.67
CA TRP A 10 -0.94 31.99 -4.71
C TRP A 10 -0.56 30.51 -4.69
N ALA A 11 -0.49 29.87 -5.87
CA ALA A 11 -0.06 28.48 -6.00
C ALA A 11 1.37 28.25 -5.50
N ALA A 12 2.30 29.17 -5.76
CA ALA A 12 3.68 29.06 -5.26
C ALA A 12 3.76 29.02 -3.74
N VAL A 13 2.91 29.77 -3.02
CA VAL A 13 2.83 29.66 -1.54
C VAL A 13 2.33 28.28 -1.13
N ILE A 14 1.34 27.72 -1.85
CA ILE A 14 0.83 26.37 -1.56
C ILE A 14 1.95 25.34 -1.70
N LEU A 15 2.62 25.33 -2.84
CA LEU A 15 3.64 24.34 -3.14
C LEU A 15 4.86 24.49 -2.25
N GLU A 16 5.32 25.71 -1.99
CA GLU A 16 6.44 25.94 -1.07
C GLU A 16 6.12 25.53 0.37
N ALA A 17 4.87 25.70 0.83
CA ALA A 17 4.47 25.22 2.15
C ALA A 17 4.63 23.70 2.28
N LEU A 18 4.31 22.93 1.23
CA LEU A 18 4.43 21.47 1.25
C LEU A 18 5.88 20.98 1.42
N THR A 19 6.88 21.72 0.91
CA THR A 19 8.29 21.33 1.02
C THR A 19 8.74 21.25 2.49
N ARG A 20 8.14 22.08 3.35
CA ARG A 20 8.43 22.17 4.79
C ARG A 20 7.89 21.00 5.60
N HIS A 21 7.03 20.18 5.00
CA HIS A 21 6.48 18.95 5.58
C HIS A 21 7.03 17.68 4.91
N GLY A 22 8.17 17.79 4.21
CA GLY A 22 8.86 16.64 3.62
C GLY A 22 8.33 16.20 2.26
N VAL A 23 7.40 16.95 1.65
CA VAL A 23 6.91 16.62 0.30
C VAL A 23 8.05 16.81 -0.70
N ARG A 24 8.51 15.69 -1.28
CA ARG A 24 9.51 15.66 -2.36
C ARG A 24 8.95 15.14 -3.67
N HIS A 25 8.12 14.11 -3.64
CA HIS A 25 7.51 13.58 -4.85
C HIS A 25 6.20 14.32 -5.14
N ILE A 26 6.03 14.72 -6.39
CA ILE A 26 4.77 15.28 -6.89
C ILE A 26 4.35 14.61 -8.20
N CYS A 27 3.14 14.06 -8.20
CA CYS A 27 2.55 13.37 -9.34
C CYS A 27 1.58 14.32 -10.07
N ILE A 28 1.77 14.54 -11.37
CA ILE A 28 1.06 15.58 -12.13
C ILE A 28 0.36 14.94 -13.34
N ALA A 29 -0.96 15.10 -13.42
CA ALA A 29 -1.74 14.84 -14.63
C ALA A 29 -1.85 16.11 -15.50
N PRO A 30 -2.01 15.96 -16.83
CA PRO A 30 -2.18 17.09 -17.72
C PRO A 30 -3.52 17.81 -17.53
N GLY A 31 -3.54 19.13 -17.70
CA GLY A 31 -4.79 19.89 -17.77
C GLY A 31 -4.62 21.41 -17.71
N SER A 32 -5.64 22.13 -18.18
CA SER A 32 -5.57 23.61 -18.26
C SER A 32 -5.80 24.26 -16.88
N ARG A 33 -6.86 23.88 -16.15
CA ARG A 33 -7.23 24.53 -14.87
C ARG A 33 -6.15 24.39 -13.79
N SER A 34 -5.35 23.32 -13.85
CA SER A 34 -4.22 23.06 -12.96
C SER A 34 -2.96 23.89 -13.26
N THR A 35 -2.96 24.71 -14.33
CA THR A 35 -1.80 25.51 -14.77
C THR A 35 -1.10 26.26 -13.61
N PRO A 36 -1.81 26.99 -12.71
CA PRO A 36 -1.13 27.67 -11.60
C PRO A 36 -0.33 26.73 -10.69
N LEU A 37 -0.91 25.56 -10.34
CA LEU A 37 -0.27 24.55 -9.49
C LEU A 37 0.87 23.87 -10.23
N THR A 38 0.65 23.45 -11.48
CA THR A 38 1.62 22.72 -12.29
C THR A 38 2.85 23.57 -12.58
N LEU A 39 2.68 24.86 -12.92
CA LEU A 39 3.82 25.76 -13.16
C LEU A 39 4.57 26.06 -11.86
N ALA A 40 3.87 26.31 -10.76
CA ALA A 40 4.52 26.49 -9.45
C ALA A 40 5.33 25.25 -9.02
N ALA A 41 4.80 24.04 -9.27
CA ALA A 41 5.51 22.80 -9.00
C ALA A 41 6.73 22.62 -9.92
N ALA A 42 6.60 22.92 -11.21
CA ALA A 42 7.68 22.79 -12.20
C ALA A 42 8.84 23.77 -11.94
N GLU A 43 8.55 24.95 -11.40
CA GLU A 43 9.55 25.97 -11.06
C GLU A 43 10.26 25.70 -9.72
N ASN A 44 9.68 24.87 -8.85
CA ASN A 44 10.25 24.57 -7.53
C ASN A 44 11.22 23.39 -7.59
N SER A 45 12.49 23.66 -7.26
CA SER A 45 13.59 22.70 -7.34
C SER A 45 13.58 21.61 -6.24
N ALA A 46 12.72 21.72 -5.23
CA ALA A 46 12.60 20.72 -4.17
C ALA A 46 11.97 19.41 -4.66
N PHE A 47 11.20 19.46 -5.76
CA PHE A 47 10.37 18.34 -6.19
C PHE A 47 11.02 17.40 -7.19
N ILE A 48 10.63 16.13 -7.08
CA ILE A 48 10.79 15.08 -8.09
C ILE A 48 9.43 14.92 -8.77
N HIS A 49 9.34 15.34 -10.03
CA HIS A 49 8.09 15.33 -10.78
C HIS A 49 7.86 13.99 -11.47
N HIS A 50 6.68 13.43 -11.29
CA HIS A 50 6.20 12.27 -12.04
C HIS A 50 4.96 12.65 -12.82
N THR A 51 4.84 12.17 -14.05
CA THR A 51 3.68 12.46 -14.90
C THR A 51 2.98 11.18 -15.34
N HIS A 52 1.66 11.27 -15.45
CA HIS A 52 0.84 10.21 -16.04
C HIS A 52 -0.43 10.79 -16.65
N PHE A 53 -0.98 10.10 -17.65
CA PHE A 53 -2.18 10.55 -18.38
C PHE A 53 -3.48 9.99 -17.81
N ASP A 54 -3.41 8.96 -16.97
CA ASP A 54 -4.56 8.39 -16.26
C ASP A 54 -4.48 8.82 -14.79
N GLU A 55 -5.43 9.63 -14.33
CA GLU A 55 -5.45 10.11 -12.94
C GLU A 55 -5.64 8.98 -11.91
N ARG A 56 -6.30 7.87 -12.25
CA ARG A 56 -6.44 6.72 -11.35
C ARG A 56 -5.08 6.05 -11.15
N GLY A 57 -4.36 5.83 -12.25
CA GLY A 57 -2.97 5.36 -12.22
C GLY A 57 -2.03 6.35 -11.52
N LEU A 58 -2.25 7.66 -11.69
CA LEU A 58 -1.46 8.70 -11.03
C LEU A 58 -1.64 8.67 -9.50
N GLY A 59 -2.88 8.50 -9.03
CA GLY A 59 -3.18 8.34 -7.61
C GLY A 59 -2.45 7.14 -7.01
N HIS A 60 -2.47 6.00 -7.71
CA HIS A 60 -1.78 4.78 -7.26
C HIS A 60 -0.25 4.87 -7.37
N LEU A 61 0.28 5.58 -8.36
CA LEU A 61 1.71 5.92 -8.41
C LEU A 61 2.12 6.69 -7.15
N ALA A 62 1.34 7.72 -6.78
CA ALA A 62 1.57 8.49 -5.56
C ALA A 62 1.45 7.63 -4.30
N LEU A 63 0.46 6.74 -4.24
CA LEU A 63 0.32 5.75 -3.17
C LEU A 63 1.58 4.89 -3.02
N GLY A 64 2.10 4.32 -4.11
CA GLY A 64 3.32 3.52 -4.10
C GLY A 64 4.54 4.30 -3.62
N LEU A 65 4.67 5.55 -4.05
CA LEU A 65 5.74 6.45 -3.61
C LEU A 65 5.66 6.73 -2.10
N ALA A 66 4.47 7.06 -1.60
CA ALA A 66 4.24 7.35 -0.17
C ALA A 66 4.44 6.10 0.71
N LYS A 67 3.97 4.94 0.24
CA LYS A 67 4.06 3.65 0.93
C LYS A 67 5.49 3.25 1.26
N VAL A 68 6.43 3.54 0.36
CA VAL A 68 7.86 3.22 0.51
C VAL A 68 8.63 4.35 1.20
N SER A 69 8.44 5.59 0.76
CA SER A 69 9.21 6.73 1.29
C SER A 69 8.83 7.12 2.72
N LYS A 70 7.61 6.75 3.16
CA LYS A 70 7.01 7.19 4.42
C LYS A 70 6.89 8.72 4.53
N GLN A 71 6.93 9.41 3.40
CA GLN A 71 6.77 10.86 3.29
C GLN A 71 5.42 11.19 2.64
N PRO A 72 4.88 12.40 2.88
CA PRO A 72 3.75 12.89 2.10
C PRO A 72 4.12 13.06 0.63
N VAL A 73 3.20 12.65 -0.26
CA VAL A 73 3.34 12.75 -1.72
C VAL A 73 2.21 13.58 -2.26
N ALA A 74 2.55 14.63 -3.02
CA ALA A 74 1.56 15.51 -3.62
C ALA A 74 1.06 14.99 -4.96
N VAL A 75 -0.19 15.30 -5.28
CA VAL A 75 -0.83 14.97 -6.56
C VAL A 75 -1.51 16.21 -7.11
N ILE A 76 -1.23 16.60 -8.35
CA ILE A 76 -1.90 17.69 -9.07
C ILE A 76 -2.75 17.10 -10.19
N VAL A 77 -4.03 17.44 -10.19
CA VAL A 77 -4.98 17.16 -11.28
C VAL A 77 -5.78 18.41 -11.64
N THR A 78 -6.26 18.45 -12.88
CA THR A 78 -7.23 19.48 -13.30
C THR A 78 -8.62 19.20 -12.69
N SER A 79 -9.56 20.14 -12.84
CA SER A 79 -10.92 19.95 -12.34
C SER A 79 -11.72 18.91 -13.13
N GLY A 80 -12.85 18.48 -12.58
CA GLY A 80 -13.78 17.55 -13.22
C GLY A 80 -13.52 16.08 -12.84
N THR A 81 -13.79 15.15 -13.75
CA THR A 81 -13.64 13.70 -13.49
C THR A 81 -12.20 13.27 -13.20
N ALA A 82 -11.21 14.06 -13.61
CA ALA A 82 -9.82 13.88 -13.20
C ALA A 82 -9.67 13.79 -11.67
N VAL A 83 -10.43 14.61 -10.93
CA VAL A 83 -10.47 14.55 -9.47
C VAL A 83 -11.11 13.26 -8.97
N ALA A 84 -12.24 12.85 -9.56
CA ALA A 84 -12.95 11.63 -9.17
C ALA A 84 -12.09 10.36 -9.36
N ASN A 85 -11.17 10.34 -10.33
CA ASN A 85 -10.29 9.21 -10.56
C ASN A 85 -9.25 9.01 -9.44
N LEU A 86 -9.00 10.01 -8.60
CA LEU A 86 -8.10 9.87 -7.43
C LEU A 86 -8.72 9.07 -6.28
N TYR A 87 -10.03 8.81 -6.34
CA TYR A 87 -10.78 8.26 -5.21
C TYR A 87 -10.27 6.89 -4.74
N PRO A 88 -9.95 5.92 -5.61
CA PRO A 88 -9.48 4.61 -5.14
C PRO A 88 -8.17 4.67 -4.35
N ALA A 89 -7.18 5.43 -4.84
CA ALA A 89 -5.91 5.59 -4.15
C ALA A 89 -6.07 6.36 -2.82
N LEU A 90 -6.96 7.35 -2.77
CA LEU A 90 -7.32 8.07 -1.54
C LEU A 90 -7.97 7.14 -0.51
N ILE A 91 -8.88 6.25 -0.95
CA ILE A 91 -9.54 5.27 -0.08
C ILE A 91 -8.50 4.31 0.50
N GLU A 92 -7.61 3.76 -0.35
CA GLU A 92 -6.55 2.85 0.11
C GLU A 92 -5.62 3.56 1.11
N ALA A 93 -5.21 4.80 0.81
CA ALA A 93 -4.40 5.63 1.71
C ALA A 93 -5.08 5.88 3.07
N GLY A 94 -6.41 6.08 3.09
CA GLY A 94 -7.17 6.23 4.34
C GLY A 94 -7.21 4.94 5.19
N LEU A 95 -6.95 3.78 4.61
CA LEU A 95 -6.95 2.48 5.29
C LEU A 95 -5.55 1.99 5.66
N THR A 96 -4.51 2.37 4.89
CA THR A 96 -3.13 1.92 5.11
C THR A 96 -2.15 3.03 5.50
N GLY A 97 -2.62 4.27 5.58
CA GLY A 97 -1.97 5.39 6.26
C GLY A 97 -1.09 6.28 5.38
N GLU A 98 -0.96 5.99 4.08
CA GLU A 98 -0.16 6.79 3.16
C GLU A 98 -0.62 8.25 3.09
N LYS A 99 0.33 9.18 3.18
CA LYS A 99 0.06 10.62 3.19
C LYS A 99 -0.05 11.18 1.77
N LEU A 100 -1.25 11.16 1.19
CA LEU A 100 -1.51 11.70 -0.16
C LEU A 100 -2.08 13.11 -0.10
N ILE A 101 -1.38 14.09 -0.66
CA ILE A 101 -1.79 15.50 -0.67
C ILE A 101 -2.38 15.86 -2.04
N LEU A 102 -3.71 15.81 -2.14
CA LEU A 102 -4.43 15.96 -3.40
C LEU A 102 -4.72 17.45 -3.68
N LEU A 103 -3.91 18.07 -4.53
CA LEU A 103 -4.08 19.43 -5.02
C LEU A 103 -5.00 19.43 -6.26
N THR A 104 -6.31 19.55 -6.03
CA THR A 104 -7.31 19.41 -7.08
C THR A 104 -7.74 20.79 -7.58
N ALA A 105 -7.28 21.17 -8.77
CA ALA A 105 -7.67 22.46 -9.35
C ALA A 105 -9.19 22.51 -9.56
N ASP A 106 -9.79 23.68 -9.40
CA ASP A 106 -11.24 23.87 -9.54
C ASP A 106 -11.59 25.11 -10.35
N ARG A 107 -12.80 25.14 -10.89
CA ARG A 107 -13.40 26.37 -11.42
C ARG A 107 -13.70 27.32 -10.26
N PRO A 108 -13.67 28.65 -10.48
CA PRO A 108 -14.02 29.61 -9.46
C PRO A 108 -15.54 29.52 -9.15
N PRO A 109 -16.00 30.03 -7.99
CA PRO A 109 -17.39 29.87 -7.54
C PRO A 109 -18.44 30.34 -8.56
N GLU A 110 -18.15 31.41 -9.31
CA GLU A 110 -19.03 31.95 -10.35
C GLU A 110 -19.25 31.03 -11.57
N LEU A 111 -18.50 29.92 -11.68
CA LEU A 111 -18.60 28.94 -12.76
C LEU A 111 -19.08 27.55 -12.29
N ILE A 112 -19.57 27.42 -11.05
CA ILE A 112 -20.15 26.18 -10.53
C ILE A 112 -21.68 26.20 -10.74
N ASP A 113 -22.26 25.02 -11.03
CA ASP A 113 -23.71 24.81 -11.20
C ASP A 113 -24.40 25.71 -12.26
N CYS A 114 -23.64 26.16 -13.26
CA CYS A 114 -24.14 27.01 -14.35
C CYS A 114 -23.92 26.43 -15.75
N GLY A 115 -23.63 25.13 -15.86
CA GLY A 115 -23.39 24.44 -17.14
C GLY A 115 -22.01 24.73 -17.77
N ALA A 116 -21.08 25.33 -17.02
CA ALA A 116 -19.72 25.57 -17.49
C ALA A 116 -18.99 24.25 -17.79
N ASN A 117 -18.25 24.22 -18.91
CA ASN A 117 -17.51 23.04 -19.32
C ASN A 117 -16.51 22.59 -18.24
N GLN A 118 -16.53 21.28 -17.91
CA GLN A 118 -15.62 20.62 -16.96
C GLN A 118 -15.60 21.32 -15.57
N ALA A 119 -16.74 21.84 -15.14
CA ALA A 119 -16.98 22.34 -13.79
C ALA A 119 -17.93 21.39 -13.05
N ILE A 120 -17.54 20.94 -11.86
CA ILE A 120 -18.34 20.07 -10.98
C ILE A 120 -18.24 20.58 -9.54
N ARG A 121 -19.09 20.10 -8.65
CA ARG A 121 -18.99 20.39 -7.22
C ARG A 121 -17.88 19.54 -6.59
N GLN A 122 -16.68 20.11 -6.42
CA GLN A 122 -15.52 19.40 -5.87
C GLN A 122 -15.38 19.44 -4.34
N PRO A 123 -15.68 20.55 -3.63
CA PRO A 123 -15.60 20.56 -2.17
C PRO A 123 -16.45 19.45 -1.54
N GLY A 124 -15.80 18.58 -0.74
CA GLY A 124 -16.46 17.46 -0.07
C GLY A 124 -16.76 16.24 -0.95
N MET A 125 -16.32 16.20 -2.21
CA MET A 125 -16.66 15.10 -3.13
C MET A 125 -16.09 13.73 -2.72
N PHE A 126 -15.05 13.70 -1.87
CA PHE A 126 -14.48 12.49 -1.31
C PHE A 126 -15.07 12.10 0.06
N ALA A 127 -16.14 12.77 0.49
CA ALA A 127 -16.81 12.51 1.75
C ALA A 127 -15.84 12.45 2.95
N SER A 128 -15.86 11.37 3.72
CA SER A 128 -15.05 11.18 4.94
C SER A 128 -13.72 10.45 4.71
N HIS A 129 -13.31 10.22 3.46
CA HIS A 129 -12.10 9.46 3.18
C HIS A 129 -10.79 10.24 3.39
N PRO A 130 -10.69 11.54 3.06
CA PRO A 130 -9.56 12.35 3.50
C PRO A 130 -9.55 12.52 5.02
N THR A 131 -8.37 12.42 5.64
CA THR A 131 -8.16 12.80 7.05
C THR A 131 -8.42 14.29 7.25
N HIS A 132 -7.98 15.12 6.30
CA HIS A 132 -8.28 16.55 6.27
C HIS A 132 -8.80 16.96 4.89
N SER A 133 -9.74 17.90 4.88
CA SER A 133 -10.27 18.51 3.66
C SER A 133 -10.21 20.03 3.77
N ILE A 134 -9.54 20.68 2.82
CA ILE A 134 -9.36 22.12 2.71
C ILE A 134 -10.05 22.57 1.42
N SER A 135 -11.13 23.35 1.54
CA SER A 135 -11.73 24.02 0.40
C SER A 135 -11.21 25.46 0.35
N LEU A 136 -10.16 25.72 -0.44
CA LEU A 136 -9.59 27.07 -0.52
C LEU A 136 -10.59 28.05 -1.15
N PRO A 137 -10.57 29.33 -0.72
CA PRO A 137 -11.38 30.37 -1.31
C PRO A 137 -10.85 30.75 -2.70
N ARG A 138 -11.65 31.53 -3.43
CA ARG A 138 -11.21 32.21 -4.65
C ARG A 138 -9.99 33.09 -4.32
N PRO A 139 -8.85 32.95 -5.03
CA PRO A 139 -7.65 33.74 -4.75
C PRO A 139 -7.94 35.24 -4.76
N THR A 140 -7.53 35.93 -3.70
CA THR A 140 -7.53 37.39 -3.58
C THR A 140 -6.36 37.86 -2.71
N GLN A 141 -5.85 39.06 -2.96
CA GLN A 141 -4.82 39.69 -2.11
C GLN A 141 -5.38 40.14 -0.75
N ASP A 142 -6.70 40.24 -0.59
CA ASP A 142 -7.36 40.61 0.67
C ASP A 142 -7.21 39.51 1.74
N ILE A 143 -7.03 38.26 1.31
CA ILE A 143 -6.68 37.15 2.19
C ILE A 143 -5.16 37.10 2.27
N PRO A 144 -4.55 37.28 3.44
CA PRO A 144 -3.09 37.41 3.53
C PRO A 144 -2.40 36.06 3.33
N ALA A 145 -1.19 36.07 2.76
CA ALA A 145 -0.38 34.87 2.53
C ALA A 145 -0.17 34.02 3.80
N ARG A 146 -0.06 34.68 4.97
CA ARG A 146 0.06 34.00 6.26
C ARG A 146 -1.11 33.08 6.59
N TRP A 147 -2.33 33.43 6.15
CA TRP A 147 -3.50 32.58 6.36
C TRP A 147 -3.41 31.33 5.49
N LEU A 148 -3.02 31.49 4.23
CA LEU A 148 -2.90 30.37 3.29
C LEU A 148 -1.85 29.37 3.76
N VAL A 149 -0.63 29.83 4.08
CA VAL A 149 0.44 28.95 4.58
C VAL A 149 0.07 28.32 5.93
N SER A 150 -0.52 29.07 6.87
CA SER A 150 -0.92 28.49 8.17
C SER A 150 -2.01 27.43 8.04
N THR A 151 -2.92 27.57 7.06
CA THR A 151 -3.98 26.59 6.80
C THR A 151 -3.40 25.27 6.28
N ILE A 152 -2.40 25.35 5.40
CA ILE A 152 -1.67 24.17 4.89
C ILE A 152 -0.84 23.55 5.99
N ASP A 153 -0.11 24.38 6.75
CA ASP A 153 0.74 23.94 7.84
C ASP A 153 -0.04 23.21 8.94
N HIS A 154 -1.23 23.71 9.28
CA HIS A 154 -2.14 23.02 10.19
C HIS A 154 -2.46 21.62 9.68
N ALA A 155 -3.02 21.52 8.46
CA ALA A 155 -3.46 20.25 7.91
C ALA A 155 -2.33 19.24 7.73
N LEU A 156 -1.11 19.66 7.39
CA LEU A 156 0.04 18.77 7.21
C LEU A 156 0.72 18.44 8.53
N GLY A 157 0.84 19.40 9.43
CA GLY A 157 1.47 19.21 10.73
C GLY A 157 0.66 18.32 11.67
N THR A 158 -0.68 18.38 11.61
CA THR A 158 -1.57 17.49 12.37
C THR A 158 -1.87 16.17 11.65
N LEU A 159 -1.37 15.96 10.42
CA LEU A 159 -1.64 14.75 9.65
C LEU A 159 -0.86 13.56 10.21
N HIS A 160 -1.52 12.75 11.03
CA HIS A 160 -0.95 11.49 11.51
C HIS A 160 -0.80 10.47 10.37
N ALA A 161 -1.87 10.22 9.62
CA ALA A 161 -1.94 9.26 8.52
C ALA A 161 -3.04 9.63 7.51
N GLY A 162 -2.98 9.07 6.29
CA GLY A 162 -4.04 9.18 5.28
C GLY A 162 -3.97 10.44 4.39
N GLY A 163 -5.00 10.67 3.57
CA GLY A 163 -5.00 11.71 2.55
C GLY A 163 -5.47 13.08 3.02
N VAL A 164 -5.00 14.14 2.36
CA VAL A 164 -5.50 15.51 2.48
C VAL A 164 -6.05 15.97 1.13
N HIS A 165 -7.32 16.38 1.11
CA HIS A 165 -7.91 17.00 -0.08
C HIS A 165 -7.79 18.52 0.00
N ILE A 166 -7.01 19.13 -0.91
CA ILE A 166 -6.90 20.59 -1.03
C ILE A 166 -7.52 21.01 -2.36
N ASN A 167 -8.75 21.52 -2.30
CA ASN A 167 -9.46 22.04 -3.47
C ASN A 167 -9.00 23.47 -3.78
N CYS A 168 -8.55 23.72 -5.01
CA CYS A 168 -7.86 24.95 -5.40
C CYS A 168 -8.59 25.66 -6.56
N PRO A 169 -9.57 26.53 -6.29
CA PRO A 169 -10.26 27.27 -7.34
C PRO A 169 -9.38 28.35 -7.96
N PHE A 170 -9.33 28.42 -9.30
CA PHE A 170 -8.62 29.49 -10.03
C PHE A 170 -9.49 30.06 -11.14
N ALA A 171 -9.69 31.37 -11.13
CA ALA A 171 -10.37 32.08 -12.21
C ALA A 171 -9.43 32.29 -13.41
N GLU A 172 -10.02 32.35 -14.61
CA GLU A 172 -9.30 32.82 -15.80
C GLU A 172 -9.04 34.33 -15.74
N PRO A 173 -8.02 34.84 -16.47
CA PRO A 173 -7.06 34.11 -17.31
C PRO A 173 -6.07 33.22 -16.53
N LEU A 174 -5.74 32.06 -17.09
CA LEU A 174 -4.74 31.12 -16.51
C LEU A 174 -3.34 31.32 -17.11
N TYR A 175 -3.25 31.89 -18.31
CA TYR A 175 -2.02 32.09 -19.06
C TYR A 175 -1.61 33.57 -19.06
N GLY A 176 -0.31 33.82 -19.27
CA GLY A 176 0.26 35.16 -19.32
C GLY A 176 1.67 35.19 -18.71
N GLU A 177 2.43 36.22 -19.08
CA GLU A 177 3.72 36.49 -18.46
C GLU A 177 3.56 36.88 -16.98
N MET A 178 4.58 36.60 -16.18
CA MET A 178 4.62 37.04 -14.79
C MET A 178 4.87 38.55 -14.75
N ASP A 179 4.01 39.28 -14.03
CA ASP A 179 4.27 40.63 -13.57
C ASP A 179 4.44 40.64 -12.03
N ASP A 180 4.63 41.82 -11.45
CA ASP A 180 4.79 41.99 -10.00
C ASP A 180 3.47 41.90 -9.21
N THR A 181 2.34 41.57 -9.86
CA THR A 181 1.05 41.42 -9.17
C THR A 181 1.17 40.34 -8.10
N GLY A 182 0.99 40.72 -6.84
CA GLY A 182 1.08 39.84 -5.68
C GLY A 182 2.49 39.60 -5.13
N LEU A 183 3.53 40.21 -5.69
CA LEU A 183 4.90 40.09 -5.15
C LEU A 183 4.97 40.62 -3.73
N SER A 184 4.43 41.82 -3.49
CA SER A 184 4.37 42.43 -2.15
C SER A 184 3.53 41.61 -1.17
N TRP A 185 2.49 40.93 -1.65
CA TRP A 185 1.66 40.01 -0.87
C TRP A 185 2.47 38.78 -0.40
N GLN A 186 3.27 38.17 -1.28
CA GLN A 186 4.19 37.08 -0.92
C GLN A 186 5.30 37.53 0.05
N GLN A 187 5.85 38.73 -0.18
CA GLN A 187 6.91 39.31 0.66
C GLN A 187 6.46 39.58 2.11
N ARG A 188 5.15 39.57 2.41
CA ARG A 188 4.64 39.62 3.79
C ARG A 188 5.04 38.40 4.63
N LEU A 189 5.47 37.31 4.02
CA LEU A 189 6.05 36.15 4.70
C LEU A 189 7.54 36.35 5.06
N GLY A 190 8.19 37.42 4.60
CA GLY A 190 9.56 37.75 4.98
C GLY A 190 10.58 36.69 4.54
N ASP A 191 11.47 36.35 5.46
CA ASP A 191 12.55 35.37 5.29
C ASP A 191 12.08 33.91 5.36
N TRP A 192 10.79 33.64 5.60
CA TRP A 192 10.22 32.30 5.50
C TRP A 192 10.48 31.64 4.13
N TRP A 193 10.59 32.43 3.06
CA TRP A 193 10.96 31.95 1.72
C TRP A 193 12.37 31.37 1.62
N GLN A 194 13.24 31.63 2.61
CA GLN A 194 14.59 31.08 2.73
C GLN A 194 14.74 30.11 3.91
N ASP A 195 13.67 29.91 4.69
CA ASP A 195 13.66 29.02 5.86
C ASP A 195 13.41 27.56 5.45
N ASP A 196 13.78 26.62 6.31
CA ASP A 196 13.57 25.17 6.12
C ASP A 196 12.33 24.65 6.88
N LYS A 197 11.67 25.50 7.68
CA LYS A 197 10.55 25.12 8.55
C LYS A 197 9.18 25.62 8.06
N PRO A 198 8.10 24.98 8.56
CA PRO A 198 6.74 25.49 8.43
C PRO A 198 6.60 26.90 9.04
N TRP A 199 5.69 27.70 8.50
CA TRP A 199 5.34 29.00 9.08
C TRP A 199 4.65 28.83 10.45
N LEU A 200 3.73 27.87 10.54
CA LEU A 200 3.09 27.41 11.76
C LEU A 200 3.57 25.99 12.07
N ARG A 201 4.23 25.80 13.22
CA ARG A 201 4.67 24.48 13.69
C ARG A 201 3.65 23.90 14.65
N GLU A 202 2.71 23.13 14.12
CA GLU A 202 1.68 22.42 14.89
C GLU A 202 1.80 20.92 14.58
N ALA A 203 2.42 20.16 15.49
CA ALA A 203 2.70 18.74 15.29
C ALA A 203 2.43 17.94 16.58
N PRO A 204 1.17 17.81 17.01
CA PRO A 204 0.84 16.95 18.15
C PRO A 204 1.16 15.48 17.81
N SER A 205 1.80 14.77 18.73
CA SER A 205 1.96 13.32 18.61
C SER A 205 0.74 12.58 19.13
N LEU A 206 0.31 11.54 18.41
CA LEU A 206 -0.77 10.66 18.82
C LEU A 206 -0.20 9.29 19.17
N GLU A 207 -0.02 9.03 20.46
CA GLU A 207 0.54 7.79 20.97
C GLU A 207 -0.21 7.31 22.23
N SER A 208 -0.39 6.00 22.35
CA SER A 208 -0.95 5.38 23.54
C SER A 208 0.07 5.29 24.67
N GLU A 209 -0.39 5.48 25.90
CA GLU A 209 0.47 5.33 27.08
C GLU A 209 1.04 3.91 27.21
N LYS A 210 2.18 3.80 27.90
CA LYS A 210 2.78 2.52 28.27
C LYS A 210 1.81 1.68 29.12
N GLN A 211 1.66 0.41 28.78
CA GLN A 211 0.81 -0.54 29.51
C GLN A 211 1.53 -1.00 30.78
N ARG A 212 1.16 -0.41 31.93
CA ARG A 212 1.85 -0.61 33.22
C ARG A 212 1.82 -2.06 33.72
N ASP A 213 0.82 -2.83 33.33
CA ASP A 213 0.64 -4.24 33.67
C ASP A 213 1.30 -5.21 32.67
N TRP A 214 2.08 -4.71 31.71
CA TRP A 214 2.83 -5.57 30.77
C TRP A 214 3.70 -6.62 31.45
N PHE A 215 4.34 -6.26 32.56
CA PHE A 215 5.18 -7.18 33.32
C PHE A 215 4.41 -8.38 33.90
N PHE A 216 3.10 -8.23 34.14
CA PHE A 216 2.21 -9.33 34.50
C PHE A 216 1.83 -10.16 33.26
N TRP A 217 1.39 -9.50 32.19
CA TRP A 217 0.91 -10.17 30.97
C TRP A 217 2.00 -10.95 30.24
N ARG A 218 3.23 -10.44 30.17
CA ARG A 218 4.36 -11.11 29.50
C ARG A 218 4.74 -12.45 30.13
N GLN A 219 4.27 -12.74 31.34
CA GLN A 219 4.49 -14.01 32.04
C GLN A 219 3.40 -15.05 31.73
N LYS A 220 2.29 -14.68 31.10
CA LYS A 220 1.19 -15.57 30.72
C LYS A 220 1.53 -16.39 29.47
N ARG A 221 0.66 -17.34 29.12
CA ARG A 221 0.68 -17.98 27.80
C ARG A 221 0.12 -17.01 26.78
N GLY A 222 0.99 -16.36 26.02
CA GLY A 222 0.60 -15.43 24.96
C GLY A 222 0.81 -15.99 23.57
N VAL A 223 0.13 -15.41 22.60
CA VAL A 223 0.35 -15.61 21.15
C VAL A 223 0.70 -14.27 20.53
N VAL A 224 1.69 -14.26 19.64
CA VAL A 224 2.02 -13.09 18.84
C VAL A 224 1.45 -13.28 17.43
N VAL A 225 0.68 -12.30 16.97
CA VAL A 225 0.22 -12.23 15.58
C VAL A 225 0.90 -11.05 14.93
N ALA A 226 1.59 -11.25 13.81
CA ALA A 226 2.26 -10.18 13.09
C ALA A 226 1.55 -9.94 11.75
N GLY A 227 0.86 -8.79 11.63
CA GLY A 227 0.24 -8.32 10.40
C GLY A 227 1.21 -7.49 9.56
N ARG A 228 0.69 -6.53 8.77
CA ARG A 228 1.50 -5.59 8.00
C ARG A 228 2.34 -4.69 8.91
N MET A 229 3.64 -4.65 8.68
CA MET A 229 4.59 -3.73 9.34
C MET A 229 5.77 -3.42 8.43
N SER A 230 6.76 -2.66 8.90
CA SER A 230 8.02 -2.47 8.17
C SER A 230 8.95 -3.68 8.31
N ALA A 231 9.88 -3.81 7.36
CA ALA A 231 10.86 -4.90 7.37
C ALA A 231 11.74 -4.95 8.64
N GLU A 232 12.10 -3.79 9.20
CA GLU A 232 12.87 -3.72 10.46
C GLU A 232 12.02 -4.12 11.66
N GLU A 233 10.76 -3.68 11.72
CA GLU A 233 9.82 -4.09 12.76
C GLU A 233 9.59 -5.60 12.74
N GLY A 234 9.46 -6.21 11.56
CA GLY A 234 9.33 -7.66 11.40
C GLY A 234 10.45 -8.45 12.09
N LYS A 235 11.71 -8.02 11.91
CA LYS A 235 12.85 -8.62 12.60
C LYS A 235 12.79 -8.43 14.12
N LYS A 236 12.42 -7.22 14.58
CA LYS A 236 12.26 -6.92 16.02
C LYS A 236 11.16 -7.79 16.65
N VAL A 237 10.01 -7.91 16.00
CA VAL A 237 8.88 -8.74 16.46
C VAL A 237 9.26 -10.21 16.53
N ALA A 238 9.97 -10.73 15.52
CA ALA A 238 10.44 -12.12 15.52
C ALA A 238 11.31 -12.45 16.74
N LEU A 239 12.32 -11.61 17.02
CA LEU A 239 13.19 -11.77 18.17
C LEU A 239 12.43 -11.63 19.50
N TRP A 240 11.51 -10.67 19.58
CA TRP A 240 10.71 -10.42 20.77
C TRP A 240 9.79 -11.60 21.12
N ALA A 241 9.07 -12.15 20.13
CA ALA A 241 8.22 -13.32 20.31
C ALA A 241 9.02 -14.57 20.73
N GLN A 242 10.18 -14.79 20.08
CA GLN A 242 11.10 -15.87 20.44
C GLN A 242 11.63 -15.73 21.88
N THR A 243 11.87 -14.51 22.34
CA THR A 243 12.33 -14.23 23.70
C THR A 243 11.23 -14.54 24.72
N LEU A 244 9.99 -14.15 24.45
CA LEU A 244 8.84 -14.47 25.31
C LEU A 244 8.48 -15.97 25.36
N GLY A 245 8.95 -16.76 24.39
CA GLY A 245 8.54 -18.15 24.24
C GLY A 245 7.07 -18.26 23.80
N TRP A 246 6.58 -17.28 23.03
CA TRP A 246 5.23 -17.27 22.48
C TRP A 246 5.26 -17.70 21.01
N PRO A 247 4.28 -18.50 20.52
CA PRO A 247 4.18 -18.79 19.09
C PRO A 247 3.94 -17.48 18.32
N LEU A 248 4.64 -17.34 17.19
CA LEU A 248 4.52 -16.20 16.28
C LEU A 248 3.82 -16.64 14.99
N ILE A 249 2.59 -16.17 14.80
CA ILE A 249 1.83 -16.34 13.55
C ILE A 249 2.12 -15.10 12.68
N GLY A 250 3.04 -15.27 11.73
CA GLY A 250 3.48 -14.19 10.84
C GLY A 250 2.76 -14.20 9.50
N ASP A 251 2.08 -13.10 9.19
CA ASP A 251 1.49 -12.82 7.88
C ASP A 251 2.58 -12.65 6.81
N VAL A 252 2.24 -12.89 5.54
CA VAL A 252 3.10 -12.57 4.39
C VAL A 252 3.59 -11.11 4.38
N LEU A 253 2.82 -10.19 4.98
CA LEU A 253 3.17 -8.76 5.07
C LEU A 253 3.98 -8.39 6.32
N SER A 254 4.38 -9.36 7.15
CA SER A 254 5.03 -9.13 8.44
C SER A 254 6.55 -9.09 8.40
N GLN A 255 7.15 -9.65 7.34
CA GLN A 255 8.61 -9.76 7.17
C GLN A 255 9.32 -10.35 8.41
N THR A 256 8.62 -11.20 9.18
CA THR A 256 9.14 -11.82 10.42
C THR A 256 10.03 -13.04 10.18
N GLY A 257 10.13 -13.51 8.93
CA GLY A 257 10.70 -14.82 8.62
C GLY A 257 9.71 -15.98 8.78
N GLN A 258 8.48 -15.70 9.25
CA GLN A 258 7.40 -16.67 9.43
C GLN A 258 7.90 -17.97 10.08
N PRO A 259 8.36 -17.95 11.35
CA PRO A 259 9.01 -19.09 11.99
C PRO A 259 8.08 -20.32 12.17
N LEU A 260 6.77 -20.10 12.06
CA LEU A 260 5.74 -21.13 11.98
C LEU A 260 5.01 -20.98 10.62
N PRO A 261 5.68 -21.30 9.50
CA PRO A 261 5.16 -21.02 8.16
C PRO A 261 3.92 -21.87 7.86
N CYS A 262 3.24 -21.59 6.75
CA CYS A 262 2.02 -22.29 6.35
C CYS A 262 0.88 -22.22 7.37
N ALA A 263 0.75 -21.09 8.08
CA ALA A 263 -0.28 -20.89 9.11
C ALA A 263 -1.70 -21.05 8.57
N ASP A 264 -1.94 -20.63 7.34
CA ASP A 264 -3.25 -20.84 6.72
C ASP A 264 -3.60 -22.33 6.54
N LEU A 265 -2.60 -23.23 6.55
CA LEU A 265 -2.78 -24.68 6.54
C LEU A 265 -2.90 -25.26 7.95
N TRP A 266 -1.89 -25.06 8.81
CA TRP A 266 -1.82 -25.75 10.11
C TRP A 266 -2.85 -25.23 11.12
N LEU A 267 -3.36 -24.00 10.99
CA LEU A 267 -4.51 -23.52 11.76
C LEU A 267 -5.81 -24.27 11.42
N GLY A 268 -5.85 -24.97 10.28
CA GLY A 268 -6.94 -25.90 9.94
C GLY A 268 -6.89 -27.22 10.70
N ASN A 269 -5.83 -27.49 11.45
CA ASN A 269 -5.69 -28.72 12.26
C ASN A 269 -6.23 -28.51 13.68
N ALA A 270 -7.08 -29.43 14.14
CA ALA A 270 -7.73 -29.34 15.45
C ALA A 270 -6.72 -29.29 16.62
N LYS A 271 -5.57 -29.96 16.52
CA LYS A 271 -4.52 -29.93 17.55
C LYS A 271 -3.96 -28.53 17.75
N ALA A 272 -3.69 -27.80 16.67
CA ALA A 272 -3.21 -26.42 16.74
C ALA A 272 -4.27 -25.51 17.40
N THR A 273 -5.53 -25.61 16.98
CA THR A 273 -6.61 -24.81 17.60
C THR A 273 -6.80 -25.13 19.08
N SER A 274 -6.68 -26.39 19.48
CA SER A 274 -6.79 -26.82 20.89
C SER A 274 -5.62 -26.32 21.74
N GLU A 275 -4.41 -26.29 21.20
CA GLU A 275 -3.25 -25.71 21.87
C GLU A 275 -3.41 -24.19 22.02
N LEU A 276 -3.86 -23.49 20.97
CA LEU A 276 -4.09 -22.04 21.00
C LEU A 276 -5.21 -21.61 21.97
N GLN A 277 -6.18 -22.48 22.27
CA GLN A 277 -7.20 -22.21 23.31
C GLN A 277 -6.60 -22.02 24.71
N GLN A 278 -5.36 -22.46 24.95
CA GLN A 278 -4.68 -22.25 26.22
C GLN A 278 -4.08 -20.85 26.36
N ALA A 279 -4.06 -20.06 25.28
CA ALA A 279 -3.56 -18.69 25.28
C ALA A 279 -4.48 -17.78 26.10
N GLN A 280 -3.88 -17.03 27.00
CA GLN A 280 -4.57 -16.08 27.88
C GLN A 280 -4.51 -14.66 27.32
N ILE A 281 -3.54 -14.38 26.45
CA ILE A 281 -3.38 -13.09 25.80
C ILE A 281 -2.99 -13.28 24.34
N VAL A 282 -3.54 -12.47 23.45
CA VAL A 282 -3.04 -12.30 22.08
C VAL A 282 -2.50 -10.89 21.93
N VAL A 283 -1.26 -10.76 21.46
CA VAL A 283 -0.67 -9.47 21.10
C VAL A 283 -0.44 -9.45 19.60
N GLN A 284 -1.31 -8.73 18.89
CA GLN A 284 -1.20 -8.50 17.46
C GLN A 284 -0.42 -7.20 17.22
N LEU A 285 0.65 -7.28 16.42
CA LEU A 285 1.41 -6.11 15.95
C LEU A 285 1.18 -5.97 14.44
N GLY A 286 0.73 -4.80 14.01
CA GLY A 286 0.23 -4.57 12.66
C GLY A 286 -1.18 -5.12 12.44
N SER A 287 -1.69 -4.94 11.23
CA SER A 287 -3.07 -5.27 10.87
C SER A 287 -3.20 -5.81 9.45
N SER A 288 -4.43 -5.87 8.92
CA SER A 288 -4.74 -6.35 7.56
C SER A 288 -4.27 -7.78 7.27
N LEU A 289 -4.61 -8.71 8.17
CA LEU A 289 -4.26 -10.13 8.06
C LEU A 289 -4.81 -10.75 6.75
N THR A 290 -4.06 -11.67 6.17
CA THR A 290 -4.26 -12.22 4.83
C THR A 290 -4.99 -13.56 4.84
N GLY A 291 -4.46 -14.52 5.59
CA GLY A 291 -4.91 -15.91 5.58
C GLY A 291 -6.35 -16.10 6.08
N LYS A 292 -7.13 -16.95 5.40
CA LYS A 292 -8.52 -17.22 5.78
C LYS A 292 -8.58 -17.94 7.13
N ARG A 293 -7.72 -18.93 7.37
CA ARG A 293 -7.69 -19.67 8.65
C ARG A 293 -7.21 -18.79 9.79
N LEU A 294 -6.27 -17.87 9.53
CA LEU A 294 -5.85 -16.88 10.53
C LEU A 294 -7.01 -15.97 10.94
N LEU A 295 -7.75 -15.42 9.98
CA LEU A 295 -8.94 -14.62 10.26
C LEU A 295 -10.05 -15.42 10.96
N GLN A 296 -10.25 -16.69 10.59
CA GLN A 296 -11.21 -17.58 11.26
C GLN A 296 -10.79 -17.90 12.70
N TRP A 297 -9.51 -18.15 12.95
CA TRP A 297 -8.99 -18.37 14.29
C TRP A 297 -9.05 -17.10 15.13
N GLN A 298 -8.69 -15.94 14.56
CA GLN A 298 -8.87 -14.65 15.22
C GLN A 298 -10.32 -14.48 15.66
N ALA A 299 -11.28 -14.75 14.77
CA ALA A 299 -12.70 -14.60 15.10
C ALA A 299 -13.24 -15.59 16.14
N SER A 300 -12.57 -16.71 16.39
CA SER A 300 -13.02 -17.76 17.31
C SER A 300 -12.24 -17.84 18.62
N CYS A 301 -11.09 -17.18 18.72
CA CYS A 301 -10.30 -17.20 19.93
C CYS A 301 -10.95 -16.36 21.04
N GLU A 302 -10.84 -16.81 22.29
CA GLU A 302 -11.39 -16.10 23.45
C GLU A 302 -10.31 -15.88 24.53
N PRO A 303 -9.21 -15.15 24.23
CA PRO A 303 -8.23 -14.83 25.25
C PRO A 303 -8.83 -13.90 26.32
N GLU A 304 -8.20 -13.83 27.50
CA GLU A 304 -8.58 -12.87 28.54
C GLU A 304 -8.37 -11.42 28.07
N GLU A 305 -7.32 -11.20 27.26
CA GLU A 305 -6.99 -9.92 26.63
C GLU A 305 -6.54 -10.10 25.17
N TYR A 306 -7.05 -9.25 24.27
CA TYR A 306 -6.55 -9.12 22.89
C TYR A 306 -6.01 -7.71 22.65
N TRP A 307 -4.70 -7.57 22.45
CA TRP A 307 -4.05 -6.27 22.21
C TRP A 307 -3.69 -6.14 20.74
N ILE A 308 -4.03 -5.00 20.13
CA ILE A 308 -3.58 -4.65 18.77
C ILE A 308 -2.74 -3.39 18.83
N VAL A 309 -1.48 -3.49 18.38
CA VAL A 309 -0.51 -2.40 18.26
C VAL A 309 -0.30 -2.08 16.79
N ASP A 310 -0.60 -0.85 16.38
CA ASP A 310 -0.40 -0.37 15.00
C ASP A 310 -0.39 1.18 15.05
N ASP A 311 0.23 1.86 14.10
CA ASP A 311 0.31 3.33 14.11
C ASP A 311 -0.97 3.98 13.59
N ILE A 312 -1.80 3.27 12.81
CA ILE A 312 -3.04 3.83 12.25
C ILE A 312 -4.15 3.94 13.30
N GLU A 313 -4.92 5.02 13.27
CA GLU A 313 -6.08 5.22 14.15
C GLU A 313 -7.24 4.24 13.88
N GLY A 314 -8.18 4.17 14.83
CA GLY A 314 -9.41 3.38 14.69
C GLY A 314 -9.31 1.93 15.17
N ARG A 315 -10.42 1.20 15.03
CA ARG A 315 -10.53 -0.21 15.43
C ARG A 315 -10.01 -1.10 14.30
N LEU A 316 -9.13 -2.03 14.63
CA LEU A 316 -8.51 -2.96 13.68
C LEU A 316 -8.86 -4.43 13.93
N ASP A 317 -9.71 -4.69 14.93
CA ASP A 317 -10.21 -6.01 15.26
C ASP A 317 -11.62 -6.23 14.67
N PRO A 318 -11.78 -7.02 13.60
CA PRO A 318 -13.09 -7.34 13.04
C PRO A 318 -13.91 -8.27 13.94
N ALA A 319 -13.31 -8.92 14.94
CA ALA A 319 -13.99 -9.84 15.86
C ALA A 319 -14.40 -9.20 17.20
N HIS A 320 -13.92 -7.99 17.48
CA HIS A 320 -14.36 -7.13 18.59
C HIS A 320 -14.11 -7.73 19.98
N HIS A 321 -12.95 -8.34 20.18
CA HIS A 321 -12.55 -8.91 21.45
C HIS A 321 -12.49 -7.85 22.56
N ARG A 322 -12.66 -8.33 23.80
CA ARG A 322 -12.23 -7.58 24.97
C ARG A 322 -10.71 -7.43 24.93
N GLY A 323 -10.22 -6.20 25.08
CA GLY A 323 -8.79 -5.94 25.12
C GLY A 323 -8.45 -4.49 24.84
N ARG A 324 -7.38 -4.26 24.07
CA ARG A 324 -6.75 -2.94 23.94
C ARG A 324 -6.38 -2.64 22.50
N ARG A 325 -6.77 -1.45 22.03
CA ARG A 325 -6.23 -0.84 20.82
C ARG A 325 -5.15 0.15 21.23
N LEU A 326 -3.92 -0.09 20.80
CA LEU A 326 -2.73 0.69 21.16
C LEU A 326 -2.17 1.35 19.90
N ILE A 327 -2.25 2.67 19.85
CA ILE A 327 -1.71 3.49 18.76
C ILE A 327 -0.24 3.78 19.09
N ALA A 328 0.68 3.21 18.33
CA ALA A 328 2.11 3.42 18.51
C ALA A 328 2.89 2.96 17.28
N ASN A 329 4.06 3.56 17.04
CA ASN A 329 5.07 2.90 16.21
C ASN A 329 5.44 1.55 16.86
N ILE A 330 5.51 0.49 16.05
CA ILE A 330 5.69 -0.88 16.57
C ILE A 330 7.05 -1.03 17.23
N ALA A 331 8.11 -0.47 16.64
CA ALA A 331 9.45 -0.56 17.21
C ALA A 331 9.53 0.13 18.59
N ASP A 332 8.99 1.34 18.71
CA ASP A 332 8.96 2.09 19.97
C ASP A 332 8.12 1.37 21.02
N TRP A 333 6.98 0.80 20.61
CA TRP A 333 6.13 0.01 21.50
C TRP A 333 6.87 -1.21 22.06
N LEU A 334 7.65 -1.92 21.24
CA LEU A 334 8.45 -3.08 21.70
C LEU A 334 9.53 -2.67 22.71
N GLU A 335 10.13 -1.49 22.55
CA GLU A 335 11.13 -0.96 23.49
C GLU A 335 10.49 -0.59 24.84
N LEU A 336 9.27 -0.06 24.83
CA LEU A 336 8.50 0.24 26.05
C LEU A 336 7.94 -1.02 26.73
N HIS A 337 7.74 -2.10 25.98
CA HIS A 337 7.16 -3.37 26.43
C HIS A 337 8.14 -4.54 26.17
N PRO A 338 9.33 -4.53 26.81
CA PRO A 338 10.38 -5.49 26.49
C PRO A 338 10.01 -6.92 26.90
N ALA A 339 10.48 -7.88 26.11
CA ALA A 339 10.42 -9.29 26.42
C ALA A 339 11.41 -9.67 27.54
N GLU A 340 11.07 -10.72 28.29
CA GLU A 340 11.98 -11.41 29.20
C GLU A 340 12.10 -12.86 28.75
N LYS A 341 13.31 -13.43 28.79
CA LYS A 341 13.54 -14.78 28.27
C LYS A 341 12.71 -15.81 29.04
N ARG A 342 11.85 -16.53 28.35
CA ARG A 342 11.02 -17.59 28.93
C ARG A 342 11.02 -18.85 28.05
N GLN A 343 10.63 -19.96 28.65
CA GLN A 343 10.48 -21.23 27.94
C GLN A 343 9.26 -21.17 27.02
N PRO A 344 9.36 -21.64 25.76
CA PRO A 344 8.22 -21.83 24.89
C PRO A 344 7.14 -22.69 25.53
N TRP A 345 5.87 -22.30 25.39
CA TRP A 345 4.74 -23.03 25.97
C TRP A 345 4.03 -23.97 24.97
N CYS A 346 4.10 -23.68 23.67
CA CYS A 346 3.56 -24.56 22.63
C CYS A 346 4.46 -25.79 22.42
N VAL A 347 3.82 -26.93 22.18
CA VAL A 347 4.47 -28.24 21.96
C VAL A 347 4.08 -28.78 20.57
N GLU A 348 2.80 -28.73 20.20
CA GLU A 348 2.27 -29.35 18.97
C GLU A 348 2.47 -28.46 17.73
N ILE A 349 2.26 -27.15 17.86
CA ILE A 349 2.28 -26.22 16.72
C ILE A 349 3.62 -26.21 15.96
N PRO A 350 4.80 -26.17 16.60
CA PRO A 350 6.08 -26.22 15.86
C PRO A 350 6.20 -27.46 14.96
N ARG A 351 5.75 -28.62 15.45
CA ARG A 351 5.76 -29.88 14.69
C ARG A 351 4.77 -29.82 13.52
N LEU A 352 3.56 -29.30 13.75
CA LEU A 352 2.55 -29.15 12.71
C LEU A 352 2.99 -28.18 11.60
N ALA A 353 3.64 -27.07 11.96
CA ALA A 353 4.15 -26.11 11.00
C ALA A 353 5.25 -26.72 10.11
N GLU A 354 6.16 -27.50 10.70
CA GLU A 354 7.17 -28.26 9.95
C GLU A 354 6.51 -29.28 9.00
N GLN A 355 5.57 -30.08 9.49
CA GLN A 355 4.86 -31.07 8.66
C GLN A 355 4.03 -30.42 7.54
N ALA A 356 3.40 -29.28 7.82
CA ALA A 356 2.67 -28.52 6.82
C ALA A 356 3.59 -28.04 5.70
N MET A 357 4.75 -27.46 6.04
CA MET A 357 5.74 -27.07 5.05
C MET A 357 6.26 -28.27 4.24
N GLN A 358 6.52 -29.42 4.88
CA GLN A 358 6.92 -30.64 4.17
C GLN A 358 5.86 -31.13 3.17
N ALA A 359 4.57 -31.01 3.52
CA ALA A 359 3.48 -31.34 2.59
C ALA A 359 3.48 -30.41 1.35
N VAL A 360 3.81 -29.13 1.52
CA VAL A 360 3.97 -28.18 0.40
C VAL A 360 5.21 -28.52 -0.44
N ILE A 361 6.36 -28.77 0.20
CA ILE A 361 7.61 -29.15 -0.47
C ILE A 361 7.43 -30.39 -1.35
N ALA A 362 6.67 -31.39 -0.87
CA ALA A 362 6.38 -32.61 -1.62
C ALA A 362 5.58 -32.38 -2.93
N ARG A 363 5.02 -31.18 -3.13
CA ARG A 363 4.21 -30.80 -4.30
C ARG A 363 4.83 -29.66 -5.12
N ARG A 364 6.11 -29.36 -4.93
CA ARG A 364 6.81 -28.19 -5.51
C ARG A 364 7.12 -28.26 -7.01
N ASP A 365 7.02 -29.43 -7.63
CA ASP A 365 7.61 -29.66 -8.96
C ASP A 365 6.68 -29.27 -10.12
N ALA A 366 5.36 -29.35 -9.95
CA ALA A 366 4.41 -28.97 -10.99
C ALA A 366 4.57 -27.47 -11.34
N PHE A 367 4.57 -27.12 -12.63
CA PHE A 367 4.72 -25.73 -13.08
C PHE A 367 3.38 -24.97 -13.00
N GLY A 368 2.99 -24.57 -11.79
CA GLY A 368 1.72 -23.90 -11.50
C GLY A 368 1.85 -22.74 -10.53
N GLU A 369 0.78 -21.94 -10.37
CA GLU A 369 0.81 -20.73 -9.55
C GLU A 369 1.01 -21.02 -8.05
N ALA A 370 0.50 -22.15 -7.54
CA ALA A 370 0.71 -22.56 -6.16
C ALA A 370 2.20 -22.88 -5.89
N GLN A 371 2.86 -23.54 -6.84
CA GLN A 371 4.28 -23.85 -6.76
C GLN A 371 5.14 -22.61 -6.98
N LEU A 372 4.74 -21.69 -7.86
CA LEU A 372 5.42 -20.39 -7.99
C LEU A 372 5.37 -19.63 -6.67
N ALA A 373 4.19 -19.57 -6.04
CA ALA A 373 4.02 -18.92 -4.75
C ALA A 373 4.90 -19.57 -3.66
N HIS A 374 4.91 -20.90 -3.57
CA HIS A 374 5.80 -21.63 -2.66
C HIS A 374 7.27 -21.26 -2.89
N ARG A 375 7.73 -21.29 -4.15
CA ARG A 375 9.12 -21.07 -4.56
C ARG A 375 9.51 -19.59 -4.72
N ILE A 376 8.63 -18.64 -4.38
CA ILE A 376 8.86 -17.22 -4.70
C ILE A 376 10.16 -16.67 -4.08
N SER A 377 10.56 -17.20 -2.92
CA SER A 377 11.82 -16.88 -2.24
C SER A 377 13.07 -17.16 -3.09
N ASP A 378 13.01 -18.13 -4.02
CA ASP A 378 14.11 -18.46 -4.94
C ASP A 378 14.33 -17.36 -5.99
N TYR A 379 13.33 -16.50 -6.20
CA TYR A 379 13.30 -15.48 -7.26
C TYR A 379 13.35 -14.05 -6.74
N LEU A 380 13.42 -13.85 -5.42
CA LEU A 380 13.54 -12.55 -4.81
C LEU A 380 14.87 -11.89 -5.22
N PRO A 381 14.86 -10.67 -5.79
CA PRO A 381 16.11 -10.00 -6.12
C PRO A 381 16.91 -9.66 -4.85
N GLU A 382 18.21 -9.87 -4.92
CA GLU A 382 19.15 -9.52 -3.84
C GLU A 382 19.07 -8.01 -3.54
N GLN A 383 19.02 -7.64 -2.26
CA GLN A 383 18.82 -6.25 -1.79
C GLN A 383 17.58 -5.55 -2.38
N GLY A 384 16.64 -6.31 -2.92
CA GLY A 384 15.44 -5.82 -3.56
C GLY A 384 14.23 -5.71 -2.63
N GLN A 385 13.06 -5.80 -3.23
CA GLN A 385 11.75 -5.75 -2.57
C GLN A 385 10.69 -6.52 -3.39
N LEU A 386 9.67 -7.02 -2.71
CA LEU A 386 8.51 -7.69 -3.30
C LEU A 386 7.29 -6.77 -3.25
N PHE A 387 6.60 -6.61 -4.38
CA PHE A 387 5.25 -6.07 -4.43
C PHE A 387 4.28 -7.21 -4.75
N VAL A 388 3.42 -7.56 -3.80
CA VAL A 388 2.46 -8.65 -3.95
C VAL A 388 1.07 -8.09 -4.27
N GLY A 389 0.51 -8.53 -5.39
CA GLY A 389 -0.83 -8.19 -5.84
C GLY A 389 -1.93 -8.83 -5.00
N ASN A 390 -3.18 -8.50 -5.32
CA ASN A 390 -4.35 -9.01 -4.61
C ASN A 390 -4.86 -10.33 -5.19
N SER A 391 -6.01 -10.81 -4.69
CA SER A 391 -6.62 -12.09 -5.09
C SER A 391 -5.83 -13.32 -4.63
N LEU A 392 -5.62 -14.34 -5.49
CA LEU A 392 -4.99 -15.61 -5.11
C LEU A 392 -3.52 -15.44 -4.72
N VAL A 393 -2.72 -14.63 -5.42
CA VAL A 393 -1.27 -14.63 -5.25
C VAL A 393 -0.83 -14.34 -3.81
N VAL A 394 -1.38 -13.30 -3.17
CA VAL A 394 -1.04 -12.97 -1.77
C VAL A 394 -1.44 -14.10 -0.81
N ARG A 395 -2.53 -14.81 -1.08
CA ARG A 395 -3.03 -15.93 -0.27
C ARG A 395 -2.19 -17.18 -0.46
N LEU A 396 -1.78 -17.47 -1.70
CA LEU A 396 -0.91 -18.60 -2.00
C LEU A 396 0.48 -18.38 -1.40
N ILE A 397 1.04 -17.18 -1.49
CA ILE A 397 2.35 -16.89 -0.86
C ILE A 397 2.23 -17.00 0.67
N ASP A 398 1.19 -16.42 1.28
CA ASP A 398 0.93 -16.51 2.72
C ASP A 398 0.78 -17.95 3.22
N ALA A 399 0.07 -18.79 2.46
CA ALA A 399 -0.20 -20.17 2.83
C ALA A 399 0.97 -21.14 2.54
N LEU A 400 1.78 -20.88 1.50
CA LEU A 400 2.66 -21.90 0.91
C LEU A 400 4.14 -21.54 0.94
N SER A 401 4.49 -20.27 1.19
CA SER A 401 5.88 -19.83 1.24
C SER A 401 6.33 -19.50 2.67
N GLN A 402 7.65 -19.41 2.83
CA GLN A 402 8.29 -18.82 3.99
C GLN A 402 9.20 -17.71 3.48
N LEU A 403 8.76 -16.46 3.64
CA LEU A 403 9.53 -15.31 3.20
C LEU A 403 10.67 -14.97 4.19
N PRO A 404 11.84 -14.49 3.74
CA PRO A 404 12.95 -14.17 4.62
C PRO A 404 12.64 -13.03 5.58
N ALA A 405 13.17 -13.12 6.81
CA ALA A 405 13.03 -12.06 7.80
C ALA A 405 13.70 -10.76 7.31
N GLY A 406 12.98 -9.65 7.39
CA GLY A 406 13.45 -8.33 6.96
C GLY A 406 13.52 -8.13 5.44
N TYR A 407 13.02 -9.06 4.61
CA TYR A 407 12.87 -8.79 3.18
C TYR A 407 11.64 -7.90 2.94
N PRO A 408 11.77 -6.70 2.33
CA PRO A 408 10.65 -5.78 2.19
C PRO A 408 9.52 -6.34 1.32
N VAL A 409 8.30 -6.34 1.85
CA VAL A 409 7.07 -6.74 1.14
C VAL A 409 6.07 -5.58 1.17
N TYR A 410 5.58 -5.19 0.01
CA TYR A 410 4.59 -4.13 -0.18
C TYR A 410 3.33 -4.67 -0.85
N SER A 411 2.19 -4.07 -0.52
CA SER A 411 0.89 -4.47 -1.06
C SER A 411 -0.16 -3.35 -0.88
N ASN A 412 -1.30 -3.49 -1.57
CA ASN A 412 -2.51 -2.69 -1.36
C ASN A 412 -3.57 -3.56 -0.68
N ARG A 413 -3.47 -3.71 0.65
CA ARG A 413 -4.28 -4.64 1.46
C ARG A 413 -5.24 -3.94 2.41
N GLY A 414 -5.45 -2.64 2.25
CA GLY A 414 -6.52 -1.90 2.92
C GLY A 414 -7.88 -2.30 2.35
N ALA A 415 -8.23 -1.74 1.19
CA ALA A 415 -9.43 -2.08 0.43
C ALA A 415 -9.22 -3.31 -0.47
N SER A 416 -7.97 -3.75 -0.66
CA SER A 416 -7.64 -4.95 -1.46
C SER A 416 -8.04 -4.85 -2.95
N GLY A 417 -8.05 -3.64 -3.49
CA GLY A 417 -8.41 -3.36 -4.89
C GLY A 417 -7.44 -3.97 -5.91
N ILE A 418 -7.96 -4.34 -7.08
CA ILE A 418 -7.16 -4.87 -8.21
C ILE A 418 -6.87 -3.78 -9.26
N ASP A 419 -7.27 -2.55 -9.00
CA ASP A 419 -7.47 -1.46 -9.96
C ASP A 419 -6.27 -0.52 -10.16
N GLY A 420 -5.19 -0.73 -9.40
CA GLY A 420 -4.00 0.13 -9.43
C GLY A 420 -2.70 -0.56 -9.02
N LEU A 421 -2.58 -1.88 -9.26
CA LEU A 421 -1.45 -2.66 -8.78
C LEU A 421 -0.16 -2.38 -9.56
N LEU A 422 -0.22 -2.16 -10.88
CA LEU A 422 0.96 -1.87 -11.70
C LEU A 422 1.50 -0.47 -11.43
N SER A 423 0.62 0.52 -11.37
CA SER A 423 0.93 1.91 -11.03
C SER A 423 1.49 2.04 -9.61
N THR A 424 0.93 1.32 -8.64
CA THR A 424 1.51 1.26 -7.28
C THR A 424 2.90 0.61 -7.31
N ALA A 425 3.11 -0.49 -8.03
CA ALA A 425 4.41 -1.13 -8.16
C ALA A 425 5.46 -0.19 -8.78
N ALA A 426 5.08 0.61 -9.78
CA ALA A 426 5.94 1.65 -10.34
C ALA A 426 6.35 2.70 -9.29
N GLY A 427 5.42 3.13 -8.44
CA GLY A 427 5.71 4.05 -7.34
C GLY A 427 6.63 3.44 -6.28
N VAL A 428 6.38 2.18 -5.92
CA VAL A 428 7.20 1.40 -4.98
C VAL A 428 8.64 1.28 -5.48
N GLN A 429 8.83 0.99 -6.77
CA GLN A 429 10.16 0.91 -7.39
C GLN A 429 10.87 2.26 -7.38
N ARG A 430 10.18 3.33 -7.81
CA ARG A 430 10.79 4.67 -7.94
C ARG A 430 11.17 5.30 -6.61
N ALA A 431 10.43 5.02 -5.54
CA ALA A 431 10.71 5.59 -4.23
C ALA A 431 11.97 5.02 -3.56
N SER A 432 12.22 3.70 -3.66
CA SER A 432 13.42 3.10 -3.06
C SER A 432 14.59 2.97 -4.03
N GLY A 433 14.31 3.01 -5.34
CA GLY A 433 15.30 2.73 -6.37
C GLY A 433 15.83 1.30 -6.37
N LYS A 434 15.14 0.38 -5.66
CA LYS A 434 15.58 -1.01 -5.52
C LYS A 434 15.11 -1.90 -6.67
N PRO A 435 15.84 -3.00 -6.97
CA PRO A 435 15.31 -4.09 -7.77
C PRO A 435 13.98 -4.57 -7.20
N THR A 436 12.97 -4.70 -8.04
CA THR A 436 11.59 -4.97 -7.58
C THR A 436 11.02 -6.18 -8.30
N LEU A 437 10.57 -7.17 -7.55
CA LEU A 437 9.69 -8.23 -8.07
C LEU A 437 8.24 -7.83 -7.77
N ALA A 438 7.42 -7.67 -8.80
CA ALA A 438 5.98 -7.48 -8.69
C ALA A 438 5.25 -8.70 -9.25
N ILE A 439 4.23 -9.20 -8.53
CA ILE A 439 3.42 -10.34 -8.98
C ILE A 439 1.93 -10.02 -8.88
N VAL A 440 1.21 -10.19 -9.98
CA VAL A 440 -0.23 -9.88 -10.10
C VAL A 440 -0.95 -10.96 -10.91
N GLY A 441 -2.28 -11.01 -10.80
CA GLY A 441 -3.12 -11.82 -11.70
C GLY A 441 -3.40 -11.12 -13.03
N ASP A 442 -3.86 -11.87 -14.02
CA ASP A 442 -4.27 -11.39 -15.35
C ASP A 442 -5.33 -10.28 -15.30
N LEU A 443 -6.42 -10.46 -14.56
CA LEU A 443 -7.46 -9.41 -14.46
C LEU A 443 -6.92 -8.14 -13.80
N SER A 444 -5.98 -8.26 -12.87
CA SER A 444 -5.32 -7.09 -12.25
C SER A 444 -4.43 -6.36 -13.24
N ALA A 445 -3.66 -7.11 -14.05
CA ALA A 445 -2.83 -6.53 -15.10
C ALA A 445 -3.67 -5.87 -16.19
N LEU A 446 -4.84 -6.44 -16.54
CA LEU A 446 -5.80 -5.80 -17.44
C LEU A 446 -6.43 -4.54 -16.85
N TYR A 447 -6.76 -4.56 -15.55
CA TYR A 447 -7.39 -3.43 -14.89
C TYR A 447 -6.53 -2.16 -15.00
N ASP A 448 -5.22 -2.31 -14.80
CA ASP A 448 -4.24 -1.22 -14.77
C ASP A 448 -3.27 -1.29 -15.97
N LEU A 449 -3.74 -1.78 -17.12
CA LEU A 449 -2.91 -2.11 -18.29
C LEU A 449 -2.10 -0.91 -18.81
N ASN A 450 -2.69 0.28 -18.77
CA ASN A 450 -2.03 1.49 -19.25
C ASN A 450 -0.87 1.95 -18.35
N ALA A 451 -0.76 1.44 -17.11
CA ALA A 451 0.35 1.70 -16.21
C ALA A 451 1.66 1.03 -16.66
N LEU A 452 1.62 0.11 -17.64
CA LEU A 452 2.82 -0.33 -18.36
C LEU A 452 3.59 0.88 -18.95
N ALA A 453 2.90 1.98 -19.28
CA ALA A 453 3.54 3.22 -19.70
C ALA A 453 4.50 3.81 -18.64
N LEU A 454 4.14 3.70 -17.35
CA LEU A 454 4.98 4.13 -16.22
C LEU A 454 6.18 3.21 -16.02
N LEU A 455 5.98 1.90 -16.23
CA LEU A 455 7.00 0.87 -16.04
C LEU A 455 8.13 0.91 -17.08
N ARG A 456 8.00 1.71 -18.15
CA ARG A 456 9.11 2.06 -19.04
C ARG A 456 10.21 2.88 -18.37
N GLN A 457 9.90 3.52 -17.25
CA GLN A 457 10.83 4.38 -16.50
C GLN A 457 10.97 3.86 -15.07
N VAL A 458 11.94 2.98 -14.90
CA VAL A 458 12.38 2.43 -13.62
C VAL A 458 13.87 2.71 -13.43
N SER A 459 14.32 2.87 -12.19
CA SER A 459 15.73 3.18 -11.88
C SER A 459 16.60 1.95 -11.58
N ALA A 460 15.96 0.80 -11.40
CA ALA A 460 16.56 -0.51 -11.19
C ALA A 460 15.68 -1.56 -11.88
N PRO A 461 16.17 -2.79 -12.09
CA PRO A 461 15.37 -3.79 -12.79
C PRO A 461 14.06 -4.08 -12.05
N LEU A 462 12.97 -4.18 -12.80
CA LEU A 462 11.68 -4.59 -12.28
C LEU A 462 11.19 -5.81 -13.06
N VAL A 463 10.85 -6.88 -12.36
CA VAL A 463 10.17 -8.04 -12.96
C VAL A 463 8.69 -7.93 -12.62
N LEU A 464 7.83 -7.88 -13.63
CA LEU A 464 6.39 -7.99 -13.49
C LEU A 464 5.97 -9.41 -13.90
N ILE A 465 5.69 -10.26 -12.91
CA ILE A 465 5.01 -11.54 -13.16
C ILE A 465 3.52 -11.28 -13.30
N VAL A 466 2.96 -11.69 -14.44
CA VAL A 466 1.51 -11.84 -14.63
C VAL A 466 1.18 -13.33 -14.59
N VAL A 467 0.52 -13.76 -13.51
CA VAL A 467 -0.03 -15.12 -13.42
C VAL A 467 -1.33 -15.13 -14.23
N ASN A 468 -1.32 -15.82 -15.37
CA ASN A 468 -2.46 -15.90 -16.25
C ASN A 468 -3.14 -17.26 -16.12
N ASN A 469 -4.18 -17.30 -15.28
CA ASN A 469 -5.09 -18.43 -15.09
C ASN A 469 -6.49 -18.13 -15.68
N ASN A 470 -6.54 -17.19 -16.63
CA ASN A 470 -7.70 -16.81 -17.44
C ASN A 470 -8.95 -16.46 -16.62
N GLY A 471 -8.88 -15.42 -15.80
CA GLY A 471 -9.98 -14.89 -15.00
C GLY A 471 -9.72 -14.86 -13.50
N GLY A 472 -10.70 -14.39 -12.74
CA GLY A 472 -10.63 -14.25 -11.29
C GLY A 472 -10.71 -15.58 -10.53
N GLN A 473 -9.69 -16.42 -10.59
CA GLN A 473 -9.75 -17.80 -10.05
C GLN A 473 -9.87 -17.92 -8.53
N ILE A 474 -9.79 -16.81 -7.79
CA ILE A 474 -10.22 -16.78 -6.38
C ILE A 474 -11.69 -17.22 -6.24
N PHE A 475 -12.52 -16.99 -7.25
CA PHE A 475 -13.92 -17.43 -7.25
C PHE A 475 -14.09 -18.94 -7.49
N SER A 476 -13.05 -19.63 -7.95
CA SER A 476 -12.98 -21.10 -7.96
C SER A 476 -12.54 -21.68 -6.61
N LEU A 477 -11.80 -20.90 -5.79
CA LEU A 477 -11.48 -21.24 -4.40
C LEU A 477 -12.68 -21.02 -3.47
N LEU A 478 -13.47 -19.98 -3.73
CA LEU A 478 -14.70 -19.68 -3.00
C LEU A 478 -15.85 -20.61 -3.43
N PRO A 479 -16.83 -20.88 -2.56
CA PRO A 479 -17.98 -21.73 -2.87
C PRO A 479 -19.02 -20.98 -3.73
N THR A 480 -18.61 -20.48 -4.89
CA THR A 480 -19.49 -19.80 -5.84
C THR A 480 -20.37 -20.81 -6.59
N PRO A 481 -21.60 -20.44 -6.99
CA PRO A 481 -22.50 -21.36 -7.68
C PRO A 481 -21.98 -21.67 -9.09
N GLN A 482 -21.95 -22.96 -9.45
CA GLN A 482 -21.25 -23.45 -10.64
C GLN A 482 -21.84 -22.92 -11.96
N SER A 483 -23.16 -22.77 -12.05
CA SER A 483 -23.85 -22.32 -13.27
C SER A 483 -23.58 -20.85 -13.63
N GLU A 484 -23.31 -20.00 -12.65
CA GLU A 484 -23.06 -18.57 -12.84
C GLU A 484 -21.57 -18.21 -12.81
N ARG A 485 -20.72 -19.14 -12.34
CA ARG A 485 -19.31 -18.90 -12.01
C ARG A 485 -18.52 -18.28 -13.16
N GLU A 486 -18.56 -18.87 -14.35
CA GLU A 486 -17.74 -18.40 -15.47
C GLU A 486 -18.10 -16.96 -15.90
N ARG A 487 -19.38 -16.72 -16.16
CA ARG A 487 -19.85 -15.43 -16.70
C ARG A 487 -19.81 -14.29 -15.70
N PHE A 488 -20.17 -14.55 -14.44
CA PHE A 488 -20.43 -13.49 -13.45
C PHE A 488 -19.37 -13.37 -12.36
N TYR A 489 -18.43 -14.33 -12.29
CA TYR A 489 -17.37 -14.32 -11.29
C TYR A 489 -15.98 -14.39 -11.92
N LEU A 490 -15.68 -15.46 -12.69
CA LEU A 490 -14.35 -15.65 -13.28
C LEU A 490 -14.06 -14.60 -14.35
N MET A 491 -15.03 -14.35 -15.23
CA MET A 491 -14.91 -13.39 -16.34
C MET A 491 -13.63 -13.60 -17.18
N PRO A 492 -13.40 -14.81 -17.73
CA PRO A 492 -12.22 -15.06 -18.57
C PRO A 492 -12.19 -14.10 -19.76
N GLN A 493 -11.07 -13.40 -19.94
CA GLN A 493 -10.89 -12.46 -21.06
C GLN A 493 -10.20 -13.11 -22.25
N ASN A 494 -9.59 -14.30 -22.07
CA ASN A 494 -8.90 -15.07 -23.11
C ASN A 494 -7.82 -14.25 -23.84
N VAL A 495 -6.90 -13.65 -23.08
CA VAL A 495 -5.81 -12.80 -23.60
C VAL A 495 -4.44 -13.26 -23.11
N HIS A 496 -3.40 -12.80 -23.82
CA HIS A 496 -2.00 -12.85 -23.40
C HIS A 496 -1.40 -11.43 -23.39
N PHE A 497 -0.25 -11.25 -22.75
CA PHE A 497 0.35 -9.94 -22.47
C PHE A 497 1.56 -9.62 -23.36
N GLU A 498 1.94 -10.50 -24.29
CA GLU A 498 3.01 -10.25 -25.27
C GLU A 498 2.87 -8.92 -26.02
N HIS A 499 1.67 -8.63 -26.53
CA HIS A 499 1.40 -7.42 -27.30
C HIS A 499 1.29 -6.18 -26.40
N ALA A 500 0.86 -6.36 -25.15
CA ALA A 500 0.88 -5.29 -24.17
C ALA A 500 2.32 -4.88 -23.85
N ALA A 501 3.21 -5.85 -23.60
CA ALA A 501 4.63 -5.58 -23.41
C ALA A 501 5.27 -4.92 -24.65
N ALA A 502 4.99 -5.45 -25.84
CA ALA A 502 5.49 -4.90 -27.10
C ALA A 502 5.03 -3.46 -27.35
N MET A 503 3.76 -3.14 -27.06
CA MET A 503 3.21 -1.79 -27.19
C MET A 503 4.00 -0.74 -26.38
N PHE A 504 4.53 -1.13 -25.22
CA PHE A 504 5.31 -0.26 -24.35
C PHE A 504 6.82 -0.52 -24.40
N GLU A 505 7.30 -1.27 -25.41
CA GLU A 505 8.72 -1.59 -25.61
C GLU A 505 9.37 -2.28 -24.39
N LEU A 506 8.61 -3.12 -23.68
CA LEU A 506 9.08 -3.89 -22.54
C LEU A 506 9.57 -5.27 -22.98
N LYS A 507 10.62 -5.78 -22.32
CA LYS A 507 11.06 -7.17 -22.51
C LYS A 507 9.95 -8.12 -22.06
N TYR A 508 9.76 -9.22 -22.77
CA TYR A 508 8.70 -10.18 -22.51
C TYR A 508 9.22 -11.61 -22.57
N HIS A 509 8.77 -12.43 -21.63
CA HIS A 509 9.01 -13.87 -21.59
C HIS A 509 7.72 -14.61 -21.21
N ARG A 510 7.51 -15.80 -21.81
CA ARG A 510 6.42 -16.71 -21.47
C ARG A 510 6.98 -18.12 -21.19
N PRO A 511 7.66 -18.32 -20.04
CA PRO A 511 8.33 -19.57 -19.74
C PRO A 511 7.34 -20.74 -19.65
N GLN A 512 7.74 -21.90 -20.17
CA GLN A 512 6.95 -23.13 -20.21
C GLN A 512 7.34 -24.13 -19.11
N ASN A 513 8.42 -23.85 -18.38
CA ASN A 513 8.95 -24.68 -17.30
C ASN A 513 9.86 -23.84 -16.38
N TRP A 514 10.31 -24.45 -15.28
CA TRP A 514 11.16 -23.79 -14.28
C TRP A 514 12.51 -23.31 -14.84
N GLN A 515 13.13 -24.05 -15.76
CA GLN A 515 14.43 -23.70 -16.33
C GLN A 515 14.35 -22.44 -17.21
N GLU A 516 13.27 -22.32 -17.98
CA GLU A 516 12.98 -21.10 -18.75
C GLU A 516 12.66 -19.93 -17.83
N LEU A 517 11.91 -20.15 -16.74
CA LEU A 517 11.61 -19.11 -15.75
C LEU A 517 12.89 -18.57 -15.10
N GLU A 518 13.78 -19.45 -14.64
CA GLU A 518 15.08 -19.09 -14.06
C GLU A 518 15.95 -18.30 -15.06
N THR A 519 15.91 -18.69 -16.34
CA THR A 519 16.62 -18.00 -17.42
C THR A 519 16.06 -16.60 -17.65
N ALA A 520 14.73 -16.45 -17.67
CA ALA A 520 14.04 -15.17 -17.83
C ALA A 520 14.36 -14.21 -16.68
N PHE A 521 14.43 -14.71 -15.43
CA PHE A 521 14.87 -13.92 -14.29
C PHE A 521 16.32 -13.47 -14.40
N ALA A 522 17.24 -14.38 -14.77
CA ALA A 522 18.64 -14.05 -14.99
C ALA A 522 18.83 -13.01 -16.11
N ASP A 523 17.97 -13.00 -17.14
CA ASP A 523 17.93 -11.94 -18.14
C ASP A 523 17.38 -10.61 -17.60
N ALA A 524 16.29 -10.67 -16.85
CA ALA A 524 15.59 -9.49 -16.36
C ALA A 524 16.45 -8.65 -15.41
N TRP A 525 17.17 -9.29 -14.48
CA TRP A 525 17.95 -8.59 -13.45
C TRP A 525 19.19 -7.86 -13.97
N ARG A 526 19.56 -8.02 -15.24
CA ARG A 526 20.78 -7.43 -15.82
C ARG A 526 20.69 -5.95 -16.15
N THR A 527 19.50 -5.40 -16.36
CA THR A 527 19.32 -4.03 -16.87
C THR A 527 18.27 -3.27 -16.07
N PRO A 528 18.42 -1.94 -15.87
CA PRO A 528 17.45 -1.12 -15.15
C PRO A 528 16.20 -0.84 -16.01
N THR A 529 15.50 -1.91 -16.39
CA THR A 529 14.28 -1.88 -17.20
C THR A 529 13.25 -2.83 -16.62
N THR A 530 11.99 -2.65 -17.02
CA THR A 530 10.94 -3.60 -16.69
C THR A 530 10.94 -4.78 -17.67
N THR A 531 10.86 -6.00 -17.13
CA THR A 531 10.61 -7.23 -17.88
C THR A 531 9.27 -7.83 -17.44
N VAL A 532 8.39 -8.11 -18.39
CA VAL A 532 7.13 -8.83 -18.16
C VAL A 532 7.38 -10.32 -18.33
N ILE A 533 7.02 -11.11 -17.31
CA ILE A 533 7.04 -12.57 -17.36
C ILE A 533 5.59 -13.05 -17.21
N GLU A 534 5.02 -13.60 -18.27
CA GLU A 534 3.69 -14.20 -18.21
C GLU A 534 3.81 -15.69 -17.89
N MET A 535 3.32 -16.09 -16.71
CA MET A 535 3.20 -17.50 -16.34
C MET A 535 1.77 -17.96 -16.64
N VAL A 536 1.60 -18.64 -17.77
CA VAL A 536 0.31 -19.25 -18.15
C VAL A 536 0.16 -20.57 -17.40
N VAL A 537 -0.96 -20.71 -16.69
CA VAL A 537 -1.26 -21.91 -15.90
C VAL A 537 -2.69 -22.37 -16.17
N ASN A 538 -3.02 -23.61 -15.81
CA ASN A 538 -4.40 -24.07 -15.85
C ASN A 538 -5.25 -23.28 -14.85
N ASP A 539 -6.50 -23.04 -15.22
CA ASP A 539 -7.44 -22.19 -14.52
C ASP A 539 -7.55 -22.46 -13.00
N THR A 540 -7.74 -23.70 -12.59
CA THR A 540 -8.17 -24.03 -11.23
C THR A 540 -7.11 -24.75 -10.42
N ASP A 541 -5.95 -25.08 -11.01
CA ASP A 541 -4.90 -25.87 -10.37
C ASP A 541 -4.39 -25.22 -9.07
N GLY A 542 -4.23 -23.89 -9.05
CA GLY A 542 -3.81 -23.16 -7.85
C GLY A 542 -4.81 -23.28 -6.70
N ALA A 543 -6.08 -23.02 -6.99
CA ALA A 543 -7.17 -23.11 -6.02
C ALA A 543 -7.35 -24.56 -5.49
N GLN A 544 -7.33 -25.54 -6.39
CA GLN A 544 -7.46 -26.95 -6.03
C GLN A 544 -6.27 -27.44 -5.20
N THR A 545 -5.04 -27.04 -5.56
CA THR A 545 -3.82 -27.41 -4.81
C THR A 545 -3.90 -26.89 -3.37
N LEU A 546 -4.33 -25.63 -3.17
CA LEU A 546 -4.51 -25.07 -1.83
C LEU A 546 -5.58 -25.83 -1.04
N GLN A 547 -6.74 -26.15 -1.65
CA GLN A 547 -7.80 -26.93 -1.00
C GLN A 547 -7.33 -28.34 -0.60
N GLN A 548 -6.56 -29.01 -1.45
CA GLN A 548 -6.00 -30.33 -1.17
C GLN A 548 -4.98 -30.29 -0.04
N LEU A 549 -4.09 -29.29 -0.01
CA LEU A 549 -3.12 -29.10 1.07
C LEU A 549 -3.81 -28.78 2.40
N LEU A 550 -4.85 -27.94 2.39
CA LEU A 550 -5.68 -27.67 3.58
C LEU A 550 -6.28 -28.96 4.13
N ALA A 551 -6.89 -29.77 3.27
CA ALA A 551 -7.47 -31.05 3.67
C ALA A 551 -6.39 -32.02 4.17
N GLN A 552 -5.22 -32.08 3.55
CA GLN A 552 -4.14 -32.96 4.00
C GLN A 552 -3.64 -32.55 5.39
N VAL A 553 -3.34 -31.26 5.59
CA VAL A 553 -2.77 -30.75 6.84
C VAL A 553 -3.79 -30.80 8.00
N SER A 554 -5.09 -30.67 7.72
CA SER A 554 -6.12 -30.81 8.77
C SER A 554 -6.20 -32.21 9.38
N HIS A 555 -5.67 -33.24 8.70
CA HIS A 555 -5.66 -34.63 9.17
C HIS A 555 -4.32 -35.09 9.79
N LEU A 556 -3.31 -34.21 9.86
CA LEU A 556 -2.01 -34.50 10.48
C LEU A 556 -2.09 -34.71 11.99
#